data_AF-A0A8C2QMD5-F1
#
_entry.id   AF-A0A8C2QMD5-F1
#
_cell.length_a   1.000
_cell.length_b   1.000
_cell.length_c   1.000
_cell.angle_alpha   90.00
_cell.angle_beta   90.00
_cell.angle_gamma   90.00
#
_symmetry.space_group_name_H-M   'P 1'
#
loop_
_entity.id
_entity.type
_entity.pdbx_description
1 polymer ?
#
loop_
_entity_poly.entity_id
_entity_poly.type
_entity_poly.pdbx_seq_one_letter_code
_entity_poly.pdbx_strand_id
1 'polypeptide(L)'
;MSKLKVVGEKSLTNSSRVVGLLAQLEKINTDSSEPDTARYVTSKILHLAQSQEKTRREMTTKGSTGIEVLLSTLENTKDLQTILNILSILVELVSSGEF
;
A
#
# COMPACT_ATOMS: atom_id res chain seq x y z
N MET A 1 33.68 16.53 -32.57
CA MET A 1 32.93 16.97 -31.36
C MET A 1 32.39 15.73 -30.68
N SER A 2 32.92 15.46 -29.49
CA SER A 2 32.92 14.17 -28.79
C SER A 2 31.54 13.74 -28.30
N LYS A 3 31.16 12.47 -28.56
CA LYS A 3 30.05 11.80 -27.88
C LYS A 3 30.52 11.39 -26.47
N LEU A 4 30.01 12.06 -25.44
CA LEU A 4 30.17 11.67 -24.04
C LEU A 4 28.83 11.16 -23.48
N LYS A 5 28.88 9.87 -23.19
CA LYS A 5 28.03 8.96 -22.42
C LYS A 5 27.39 9.55 -21.17
N VAL A 6 26.10 9.29 -20.96
CA VAL A 6 25.57 8.88 -19.65
C VAL A 6 24.58 7.73 -19.89
N VAL A 7 25.04 6.52 -19.57
CA VAL A 7 24.16 5.39 -19.28
C VAL A 7 23.48 5.74 -17.97
N GLY A 8 22.25 6.25 -18.06
CA GLY A 8 21.40 6.49 -16.90
C GLY A 8 20.80 5.17 -16.44
N GLU A 9 21.18 4.78 -15.24
CA GLU A 9 20.74 3.62 -14.46
C GLU A 9 19.21 3.43 -14.49
N LYS A 10 18.67 2.74 -15.50
CA LYS A 10 17.28 2.25 -15.51
C LYS A 10 17.10 0.97 -14.68
N SER A 11 17.86 0.86 -13.60
CA SER A 11 17.80 -0.22 -12.63
C SER A 11 17.49 0.44 -11.29
N LEU A 12 16.28 0.24 -10.73
CA LEU A 12 15.93 0.21 -9.30
C LEU A 12 14.49 0.65 -8.91
N THR A 13 13.61 1.11 -9.81
CA THR A 13 12.27 1.62 -9.37
C THR A 13 11.06 1.14 -10.19
N ASN A 14 10.92 -0.16 -10.39
CA ASN A 14 9.60 -0.74 -10.73
C ASN A 14 8.77 -0.98 -9.44
N SER A 15 8.80 -0.06 -8.48
CA SER A 15 8.04 -0.19 -7.25
C SER A 15 6.55 -0.12 -7.57
N SER A 16 5.82 -1.21 -7.35
CA SER A 16 4.38 -1.23 -7.55
C SER A 16 3.71 -0.10 -6.77
N ARG A 17 2.70 0.51 -7.37
CA ARG A 17 1.98 1.65 -6.80
C ARG A 17 1.44 1.34 -5.40
N VAL A 18 1.01 0.11 -5.15
CA VAL A 18 0.52 -0.30 -3.82
C VAL A 18 1.64 -0.37 -2.78
N VAL A 19 2.84 -0.81 -3.16
CA VAL A 19 4.01 -0.88 -2.27
C VAL A 19 4.39 0.53 -1.80
N GLY A 20 4.39 1.51 -2.71
CA GLY A 20 4.64 2.90 -2.37
C GLY A 20 3.59 3.52 -1.44
N LEU A 21 2.32 3.09 -1.53
CA LEU A 21 1.25 3.53 -0.64
C LEU A 21 1.34 2.86 0.74
N LEU A 22 1.69 1.58 0.80
CA LEU A 22 1.92 0.86 2.05
C LEU A 22 3.09 1.45 2.85
N ALA A 23 4.19 1.78 2.18
CA ALA A 23 5.32 2.47 2.81
C ALA A 23 4.95 3.87 3.33
N GLN A 24 4.03 4.57 2.66
CA GLN A 24 3.48 5.83 3.18
C GLN A 24 2.61 5.60 4.41
N LEU A 25 1.75 4.58 4.38
CA LEU A 25 0.88 4.24 5.50
C LEU A 25 1.68 3.86 6.75
N GLU A 26 2.76 3.10 6.57
CA GLU A 26 3.67 2.71 7.65
C GLU A 26 4.30 3.93 8.34
N LYS A 27 4.75 4.94 7.57
CA LYS A 27 5.28 6.19 8.13
C LYS A 27 4.22 7.00 8.88
N ILE A 28 2.99 7.03 8.36
CA ILE A 28 1.85 7.71 8.99
C ILE A 28 1.53 7.08 10.36
N ASN A 29 1.78 5.78 10.54
CA ASN A 29 1.55 5.10 11.82
C ASN A 29 2.63 5.41 12.87
N THR A 30 3.85 5.74 12.44
CA THR A 30 4.95 6.06 13.35
C THR A 30 4.97 7.53 13.75
N ASP A 31 4.59 8.41 12.83
CA ASP A 31 4.52 9.85 13.08
C ASP A 31 3.12 10.23 13.59
N SER A 32 2.97 11.25 14.44
CA SER A 32 1.65 11.79 14.80
C SER A 32 1.03 12.50 13.59
N SER A 33 0.55 11.73 12.63
CA SER A 33 0.14 12.22 11.32
C SER A 33 -1.28 12.76 11.33
N GLU A 34 -1.56 13.70 10.43
CA GLU A 34 -2.91 14.23 10.24
C GLU A 34 -3.85 13.12 9.72
N PRO A 35 -5.03 12.94 10.34
CA PRO A 35 -5.95 11.85 10.00
C PRO A 35 -6.38 11.84 8.53
N ASP A 36 -6.39 13.00 7.86
CA ASP A 36 -6.75 13.12 6.45
C ASP A 36 -5.78 12.38 5.51
N THR A 37 -4.49 12.33 5.87
CA THR A 37 -3.49 11.61 5.06
C THR A 37 -3.71 10.10 5.14
N ALA A 38 -3.99 9.58 6.34
CA ALA A 38 -4.31 8.16 6.54
C ALA A 38 -5.58 7.76 5.76
N ARG A 39 -6.63 8.58 5.82
CA ARG A 39 -7.87 8.38 5.04
C ARG A 39 -7.59 8.36 3.54
N TYR A 40 -6.80 9.31 3.03
CA TYR A 40 -6.46 9.37 1.60
C TYR A 40 -5.69 8.12 1.15
N VAL A 41 -4.63 7.76 1.87
CA VAL A 41 -3.77 6.61 1.51
C VAL A 41 -4.56 5.31 1.54
N THR A 42 -5.32 5.06 2.62
CA THR A 42 -6.15 3.85 2.73
C THR A 42 -7.25 3.78 1.66
N SER A 43 -7.88 4.92 1.31
CA SER A 43 -8.87 4.95 0.22
C SER A 43 -8.24 4.61 -1.14
N LYS A 44 -7.01 5.07 -1.40
CA LYS A 44 -6.28 4.73 -2.64
C LYS A 44 -5.89 3.25 -2.69
N ILE A 45 -5.45 2.68 -1.56
CA ILE A 45 -5.16 1.25 -1.48
C ILE A 45 -6.44 0.44 -1.73
N LEU A 46 -7.56 0.79 -1.08
CA LEU A 46 -8.85 0.13 -1.26
C LEU A 46 -9.29 0.15 -2.73
N HIS A 47 -9.23 1.31 -3.38
CA HIS A 47 -9.59 1.42 -4.78
C HIS A 47 -8.74 0.50 -5.68
N LEU A 48 -7.42 0.41 -5.44
CA LEU A 48 -6.55 -0.49 -6.18
C LEU A 48 -6.86 -1.96 -5.88
N ALA A 49 -7.08 -2.31 -4.61
CA ALA A 49 -7.45 -3.67 -4.23
C ALA A 49 -8.76 -4.13 -4.90
N GLN A 50 -9.78 -3.27 -4.97
CA GLN A 50 -11.05 -3.59 -5.63
C GLN A 50 -10.92 -3.70 -7.16
N SER A 51 -10.08 -2.87 -7.78
CA SER A 51 -9.99 -2.80 -9.25
C SER A 51 -8.90 -3.67 -9.87
N GLN A 52 -7.90 -4.13 -9.10
CA GLN A 52 -6.72 -4.79 -9.65
C GLN A 52 -6.38 -6.07 -8.89
N GLU A 53 -6.59 -7.21 -9.54
CA GLU A 53 -6.18 -8.52 -9.00
C GLU A 53 -4.67 -8.59 -8.73
N LYS A 54 -3.87 -8.02 -9.63
CA LYS A 54 -2.40 -7.91 -9.45
C LYS A 54 -2.05 -7.24 -8.12
N THR A 55 -2.74 -6.16 -7.76
CA THR A 55 -2.53 -5.48 -6.48
C THR A 55 -2.81 -6.41 -5.31
N ARG A 56 -3.93 -7.15 -5.34
CA ARG A 56 -4.27 -8.08 -4.27
C ARG A 56 -3.22 -9.18 -4.12
N ARG A 57 -2.78 -9.77 -5.24
CA ARG A 57 -1.70 -10.78 -5.25
C ARG A 57 -0.40 -10.23 -4.69
N GLU A 58 0.00 -9.01 -5.05
CA GLU A 58 1.22 -8.38 -4.50
C GLU A 58 1.12 -8.15 -2.98
N MET A 59 -0.07 -7.85 -2.47
CA MET A 59 -0.31 -7.67 -1.03
C MET A 59 -0.33 -8.98 -0.24
N THR A 60 -0.70 -10.11 -0.88
CA THR A 60 -0.78 -11.43 -0.24
C THR A 60 0.39 -12.36 -0.56
N THR A 61 1.27 -11.98 -1.49
CA THR A 61 2.47 -12.76 -1.84
C THR A 61 3.39 -12.89 -0.62
N LYS A 62 3.98 -14.08 -0.45
CA LYS A 62 4.95 -14.35 0.61
C LYS A 62 6.07 -13.32 0.62
N GLY A 63 6.35 -12.73 1.78
CA GLY A 63 7.35 -11.67 1.96
C GLY A 63 6.81 -10.24 1.78
N SER A 64 5.53 -10.07 1.43
CA SER A 64 4.86 -8.77 1.47
C SER A 64 4.51 -8.39 2.90
N THR A 65 4.81 -7.15 3.29
CA THR A 65 4.43 -6.58 4.60
C THR A 65 3.04 -5.93 4.55
N GLY A 66 2.32 -6.03 3.43
CA GLY A 66 1.07 -5.29 3.21
C GLY A 66 -0.01 -5.56 4.26
N ILE A 67 -0.20 -6.83 4.64
CA ILE A 67 -1.18 -7.21 5.67
C ILE A 67 -0.73 -6.71 7.05
N GLU A 68 0.55 -6.82 7.38
CA GLU A 68 1.11 -6.38 8.66
C GLU A 68 0.93 -4.88 8.87
N VAL A 69 1.24 -4.08 7.84
CA VAL A 69 1.03 -2.62 7.88
C VAL A 69 -0.45 -2.28 8.06
N LEU A 70 -1.36 -2.96 7.36
CA LEU A 70 -2.81 -2.73 7.51
C LEU A 70 -3.30 -3.05 8.92
N LEU A 71 -2.88 -4.18 9.50
CA LEU A 71 -3.28 -4.59 10.85
C LEU A 71 -2.70 -3.65 11.91
N SER A 72 -1.43 -3.26 11.78
CA SER A 72 -0.80 -2.27 12.66
C SER A 72 -1.51 -0.92 12.59
N THR A 73 -1.90 -0.47 11.39
CA THR A 73 -2.70 0.75 11.24
C THR A 73 -4.05 0.63 11.96
N LEU A 74 -4.73 -0.51 11.81
CA LEU A 74 -6.04 -0.77 12.39
C LEU A 74 -6.00 -0.78 13.92
N GLU A 75 -4.94 -1.34 14.50
CA GLU A 75 -4.74 -1.39 15.95
C GLU A 75 -4.53 0.00 16.57
N ASN A 76 -3.87 0.90 15.83
CA ASN A 76 -3.45 2.20 16.36
C ASN A 76 -4.40 3.36 16.02
N THR A 77 -5.24 3.23 15.00
CA THR A 77 -6.13 4.33 14.58
C THR A 77 -7.46 4.33 15.34
N LYS A 78 -7.98 5.54 15.63
CA LYS A 78 -9.35 5.77 16.10
C LYS A 78 -10.25 6.36 15.01
N ASP A 79 -9.70 6.60 13.82
CA ASP A 79 -10.44 7.19 12.72
C ASP A 79 -11.35 6.16 12.06
N LEU A 80 -12.67 6.41 12.10
CA LEU A 80 -13.66 5.46 11.61
C LEU A 80 -13.52 5.18 10.11
N GLN A 81 -13.17 6.18 9.29
CA GLN A 81 -13.05 5.99 7.85
C GLN A 81 -11.81 5.16 7.51
N THR A 82 -10.68 5.41 8.18
CA THR A 82 -9.48 4.58 8.07
C THR A 82 -9.78 3.14 8.48
N ILE A 83 -10.49 2.92 9.58
CA ILE A 83 -10.92 1.58 10.04
C ILE A 83 -11.75 0.88 8.95
N LEU A 84 -12.79 1.54 8.44
CA LEU A 84 -13.67 0.96 7.41
C LEU A 84 -12.92 0.65 6.12
N ASN A 85 -12.00 1.51 5.70
CA ASN A 85 -11.18 1.28 4.52
C ASN A 85 -10.30 0.05 4.70
N ILE A 86 -9.62 -0.10 5.86
CA ILE A 86 -8.75 -1.24 6.12
C ILE A 86 -9.54 -2.54 6.17
N LEU A 87 -10.67 -2.57 6.89
CA LEU A 87 -11.53 -3.76 6.94
C LEU A 87 -12.01 -4.15 5.54
N SER A 88 -12.39 -3.17 4.72
CA SER A 88 -12.81 -3.41 3.34
C SER A 88 -11.66 -3.97 2.48
N ILE A 89 -10.43 -3.45 2.64
CA ILE A 89 -9.25 -4.00 1.96
C ILE A 89 -9.03 -5.46 2.37
N LEU A 90 -9.08 -5.77 3.67
CA LEU A 90 -8.88 -7.13 4.18
C LEU A 90 -9.94 -8.10 3.63
N VAL A 91 -11.20 -7.66 3.54
CA VAL A 91 -12.27 -8.44 2.91
C VAL A 91 -11.97 -8.72 1.43
N GLU A 92 -11.52 -7.72 0.67
CA GLU A 92 -11.13 -7.90 -0.74
C GLU A 92 -9.99 -8.90 -0.89
N LEU A 93 -8.97 -8.83 -0.02
CA LEU A 93 -7.82 -9.74 -0.06
C LEU A 93 -8.22 -11.19 0.27
N VAL A 94 -9.09 -11.41 1.25
CA VAL A 94 -9.57 -12.74 1.65
C VAL A 94 -10.54 -13.31 0.61
N SER A 95 -11.48 -12.50 0.12
CA SER A 95 -12.50 -12.95 -0.84
C SER A 95 -11.91 -13.27 -2.22
N SER A 96 -10.75 -12.71 -2.53
CA SER A 96 -10.01 -12.96 -3.76
C SER A 96 -9.03 -14.14 -3.66
N GLY A 97 -8.94 -14.78 -2.50
CA GLY A 97 -8.12 -15.97 -2.32
C GLY A 97 -8.76 -17.18 -3.03
N GLU A 98 -8.08 -17.72 -4.03
CA GLU A 98 -8.11 -19.16 -4.27
C GLU A 98 -7.32 -19.80 -3.12
N PHE A 99 -8.02 -20.22 -2.06
CA PHE A 99 -7.41 -20.96 -0.94
C PHE A 99 -7.13 -22.42 -1.34
#